data_AF-A0A5C7KY67-F1
#
_entry.id   AF-A0A5C7KY67-F1
#
_cell.length_a   1.000
_cell.length_b   1.000
_cell.length_c   1.000
_cell.angle_alpha   90.00
_cell.angle_beta   90.00
_cell.angle_gamma   90.00
#
_symmetry.space_group_name_H-M   'P 1'
#
loop_
_entity.id
_entity.type
_entity.pdbx_description
1 polymer ?
#
loop_
_entity_poly.entity_id
_entity_poly.type
_entity_poly.pdbx_seq_one_letter_code
_entity_poly.pdbx_strand_id
1 'polypeptide(L)'
;MHPYTTDTSSDAEDVLIELTRRMPPAERVMKTLRMSSRLIRECKAAIARNNPGLTQREIDIAFIELNYGKELATAVNQYQTVGTDG
;
A
#
# COMPACT_ATOMS: atom_id res chain seq x y z
N MET A 1 -7.78 -23.10 -3.95
CA MET A 1 -8.50 -22.10 -3.15
C MET A 1 -9.14 -21.12 -4.12
N HIS A 2 -10.44 -21.26 -4.41
CA HIS A 2 -11.16 -20.25 -5.18
C HIS A 2 -11.55 -19.13 -4.20
N PRO A 3 -11.13 -17.88 -4.43
CA PRO A 3 -11.53 -16.79 -3.57
C PRO A 3 -13.05 -16.60 -3.70
N TYR A 4 -13.72 -16.62 -2.55
CA TYR A 4 -15.15 -16.31 -2.45
C TYR A 4 -15.38 -14.89 -2.95
N THR A 5 -16.20 -14.78 -4.00
CA THR A 5 -16.77 -13.54 -4.58
C THR A 5 -15.77 -12.41 -4.86
N THR A 6 -15.18 -12.40 -6.05
CA THR A 6 -14.67 -11.16 -6.62
C THR A 6 -15.88 -10.25 -6.92
N ASP A 7 -15.93 -9.05 -6.33
CA ASP A 7 -16.88 -7.97 -6.71
C ASP A 7 -16.67 -7.50 -8.16
N THR A 8 -15.69 -8.09 -8.84
CA THR A 8 -15.40 -7.91 -10.26
C THR A 8 -15.95 -9.12 -11.01
N SER A 9 -16.87 -8.88 -11.95
CA SER A 9 -17.32 -9.89 -12.90
C SER A 9 -16.20 -10.25 -13.89
N SER A 10 -16.26 -11.44 -14.48
CA SER A 10 -15.33 -11.87 -15.53
C SER A 10 -15.26 -10.86 -16.68
N ASP A 11 -16.41 -10.34 -17.10
CA ASP A 11 -16.50 -9.38 -18.20
C ASP A 11 -15.79 -8.06 -17.87
N ALA A 12 -15.90 -7.61 -16.61
CA ALA A 12 -15.21 -6.40 -16.16
C ALA A 12 -13.69 -6.61 -16.07
N GLU A 13 -13.24 -7.80 -15.65
CA GLU A 13 -11.83 -8.19 -15.64
C GLU A 13 -11.24 -8.20 -17.06
N ASP A 14 -11.92 -8.85 -18.01
CA ASP A 14 -11.49 -8.93 -19.40
C ASP A 14 -11.34 -7.54 -20.05
N VAL A 15 -12.33 -6.66 -19.81
CA VAL A 15 -12.28 -5.27 -20.27
C VAL A 15 -11.10 -4.52 -19.65
N LEU A 16 -10.85 -4.69 -18.34
CA LEU A 16 -9.74 -4.03 -17.66
C LEU A 16 -8.38 -4.49 -18.19
N ILE A 17 -8.22 -5.79 -18.46
CA ILE A 17 -7.01 -6.37 -19.05
C ILE A 17 -6.75 -5.77 -20.43
N GLU A 18 -7.78 -5.71 -21.28
CA GLU A 18 -7.65 -5.20 -22.64
C GLU A 18 -7.32 -3.70 -22.66
N LEU A 19 -7.99 -2.91 -21.81
CA LEU A 19 -7.65 -1.49 -21.64
C LEU A 19 -6.20 -1.30 -21.18
N THR A 20 -5.72 -2.17 -20.28
CA THR A 20 -4.35 -2.11 -19.77
C THR A 20 -3.33 -2.50 -20.83
N ARG A 21 -3.64 -3.46 -21.72
CA ARG A 21 -2.78 -3.87 -22.85
C ARG A 21 -2.63 -2.76 -23.89
N ARG A 22 -3.69 -1.97 -24.10
CA ARG A 22 -3.69 -0.84 -25.05
C ARG A 22 -2.94 0.39 -24.55
N MET A 23 -2.71 0.51 -23.24
CA MET A 23 -1.96 1.65 -22.68
C MET A 23 -0.49 1.62 -23.09
N PRO A 24 0.10 2.78 -23.45
CA PRO A 24 1.54 2.92 -23.61
C PRO A 24 2.29 2.45 -22.35
N PRO A 25 3.51 1.88 -22.47
CA PRO A 25 4.28 1.40 -21.32
C PRO A 25 4.45 2.44 -20.21
N ALA A 26 4.74 3.69 -20.57
CA ALA A 26 4.88 4.78 -19.61
C ALA A 26 3.58 5.04 -18.82
N GLU A 27 2.43 5.00 -19.49
CA GLU A 27 1.13 5.19 -18.85
C GLU A 27 0.80 4.04 -17.90
N ARG A 28 1.14 2.79 -18.27
CA ARG A 28 0.97 1.61 -17.40
C ARG A 28 1.74 1.75 -16.09
N VAL A 29 3.00 2.19 -16.18
CA VAL A 29 3.85 2.44 -15.00
C VAL A 29 3.23 3.55 -14.14
N MET A 30 2.87 4.68 -14.74
CA MET A 30 2.28 5.80 -14.01
C MET A 30 0.95 5.43 -13.33
N LYS A 31 0.10 4.66 -14.00
CA LYS A 31 -1.16 4.17 -13.42
C LYS A 31 -0.89 3.27 -12.21
N THR A 32 0.06 2.34 -12.33
CA THR A 32 0.44 1.43 -11.24
C THR A 32 0.97 2.21 -10.04
N LEU A 33 1.91 3.15 -10.24
CA LEU A 33 2.45 3.98 -9.17
C LEU A 33 1.35 4.79 -8.45
N ARG A 34 0.43 5.40 -9.21
CA ARG A 34 -0.71 6.14 -8.64
C ARG A 34 -1.62 5.24 -7.80
N MET A 35 -1.89 4.02 -8.28
CA MET A 35 -2.68 3.04 -7.53
C MET A 35 -1.99 2.63 -6.24
N SER A 36 -0.68 2.34 -6.29
CA SER A 36 0.12 2.02 -5.10
C SER A 36 0.13 3.17 -4.09
N SER A 37 0.36 4.41 -4.53
CA SER A 37 0.33 5.58 -3.63
C SER A 37 -1.05 5.78 -3.00
N ARG A 38 -2.13 5.57 -3.76
CA ARG A 38 -3.49 5.61 -3.22
C ARG A 38 -3.69 4.54 -2.16
N LEU A 39 -3.35 3.29 -2.46
CA LEU A 39 -3.50 2.18 -1.51
C LEU A 39 -2.75 2.44 -0.20
N ILE A 40 -1.48 2.85 -0.28
CA ILE A 40 -0.66 3.18 0.89
C ILE A 40 -1.35 4.25 1.75
N ARG A 41 -1.87 5.31 1.11
CA ARG A 41 -2.57 6.39 1.82
C ARG A 41 -3.83 5.88 2.52
N GLU A 42 -4.66 5.07 1.84
CA GLU A 42 -5.88 4.53 2.45
C GLU A 42 -5.56 3.58 3.62
N CYS A 43 -4.51 2.76 3.51
CA CYS A 43 -4.04 1.91 4.61
C CYS A 43 -3.63 2.75 5.82
N LYS A 44 -2.78 3.76 5.63
CA LYS A 44 -2.35 4.67 6.71
C LYS A 44 -3.51 5.42 7.34
N ALA A 45 -4.47 5.88 6.53
CA ALA A 45 -5.68 6.54 7.02
C ALA A 45 -6.54 5.58 7.86
N ALA A 46 -6.66 4.31 7.47
CA ALA A 46 -7.36 3.31 8.26
C ALA A 46 -6.67 3.02 9.60
N ILE A 47 -5.34 2.92 9.61
CA ILE A 47 -4.55 2.76 10.84
C ILE A 47 -4.79 3.94 11.79
N ALA A 48 -4.74 5.17 11.27
CA ALA A 48 -4.98 6.39 12.06
C ALA A 48 -6.40 6.42 12.66
N ARG A 49 -7.43 6.05 11.89
CA ARG A 49 -8.82 6.01 12.39
C ARG A 49 -9.00 4.99 13.52
N ASN A 50 -8.34 3.84 13.43
CA ASN A 50 -8.46 2.77 14.42
C ASN A 50 -7.57 2.97 15.66
N ASN A 51 -6.61 3.89 15.61
CA ASN A 51 -5.68 4.14 16.71
C ASN A 51 -5.56 5.65 16.98
N PRO A 52 -6.59 6.27 17.59
CA PRO A 52 -6.54 7.67 17.95
C PRO A 52 -5.37 7.93 18.90
N GLY A 53 -4.48 8.85 18.53
CA GLY A 53 -3.32 9.24 19.34
C GLY A 53 -1.96 8.80 18.79
N LEU A 54 -1.92 7.93 17.77
CA LEU A 54 -0.66 7.65 17.09
C LEU A 54 -0.15 8.87 16.33
N THR A 55 1.15 9.10 16.42
CA THR A 55 1.90 10.02 15.58
C THR A 55 2.02 9.50 14.15
N GLN A 56 2.36 10.38 13.20
CA GLN A 56 2.56 9.96 11.80
C GLN A 56 3.67 8.90 11.67
N ARG A 57 4.71 8.98 12.51
CA ARG A 57 5.80 7.99 12.52
C ARG A 57 5.30 6.62 12.98
N GLU A 58 4.51 6.57 14.04
CA GLU A 58 3.96 5.31 14.55
C GLU A 58 2.99 4.68 13.55
N ILE A 59 2.20 5.50 12.85
CA ILE A 59 1.35 5.04 11.74
C ILE A 59 2.20 4.41 10.63
N ASP A 60 3.33 5.01 10.29
CA ASP A 60 4.23 4.51 9.25
C ASP A 60 4.90 3.18 9.65
N ILE A 61 5.36 3.05 10.90
CA ILE A 61 5.90 1.79 11.42
C ILE A 61 4.83 0.71 11.47
N ALA A 62 3.62 1.02 11.94
CA ALA A 62 2.49 0.08 11.95
C ALA A 62 2.12 -0.36 10.53
N PHE A 63 2.14 0.55 9.54
CA PHE A 63 1.94 0.19 8.14
C PHE A 63 3.01 -0.79 7.65
N ILE A 64 4.28 -0.57 7.99
CA ILE A 64 5.37 -1.47 7.61
C ILE A 64 5.20 -2.84 8.25
N GLU A 65 4.87 -2.90 9.54
CA GLU A 65 4.64 -4.15 10.26
C GLU A 65 3.52 -4.98 9.62
N LEU A 66 2.39 -4.34 9.29
CA LEU A 66 1.23 -4.99 8.71
C LEU A 66 1.47 -5.55 7.29
N ASN A 67 2.27 -4.87 6.47
CA ASN A 67 2.44 -5.21 5.05
C ASN A 67 3.73 -5.98 4.75
N TYR A 68 4.79 -5.76 5.54
CA TYR A 68 6.13 -6.30 5.28
C TYR A 68 6.70 -7.08 6.47
N GLY A 69 6.02 -7.07 7.62
CA GLY A 69 6.38 -7.86 8.79
C GLY A 69 7.14 -7.09 9.86
N LYS A 70 7.14 -7.70 11.06
CA LYS A 70 7.73 -7.13 12.30
C LYS A 70 9.22 -6.87 12.21
N GLU A 71 9.96 -7.74 11.53
CA GLU A 71 11.42 -7.61 11.40
C GLU A 71 11.79 -6.31 10.70
N LEU A 72 11.18 -6.03 9.55
CA LEU A 72 11.43 -4.80 8.80
C LEU A 72 10.96 -3.57 9.58
N ALA A 73 9.80 -3.64 10.23
CA ALA A 73 9.28 -2.54 11.05
C ALA A 73 10.25 -2.15 12.18
N THR A 74 10.82 -3.17 12.83
CA THR A 74 11.83 -2.98 13.90
C THR A 74 13.10 -2.34 13.35
N ALA A 75 13.63 -2.87 12.24
CA ALA A 75 14.84 -2.34 11.61
C ALA A 75 14.67 -0.87 11.16
N VAL A 76 13.53 -0.54 10.54
CA VAL A 76 13.24 0.83 10.11
C VAL A 76 13.08 1.76 11.32
N ASN A 77 12.39 1.33 12.37
CA ASN A 77 12.24 2.15 13.56
C ASN A 77 13.60 2.45 14.22
N GLN A 78 14.47 1.44 14.35
CA GLN A 78 15.83 1.59 14.88
C GLN A 78 16.68 2.54 14.03
N TYR A 79 16.67 2.38 12.70
CA TYR A 79 17.40 3.27 11.80
C TYR A 79 16.97 4.73 11.96
N GLN A 80 15.66 4.97 12.03
CA GLN A 80 15.11 6.32 12.17
C GLN A 80 15.26 6.92 13.57
N THR A 81 15.56 6.14 14.61
CA THR A 81 15.93 6.68 15.93
C THR A 81 17.41 7.07 16.00
N VAL A 82 18.29 6.32 15.31
CA VAL A 82 19.74 6.56 15.34
C VAL A 82 20.16 7.74 14.46
N GLY A 83 19.40 8.04 13.40
CA GLY A 83 19.71 9.13 12.46
C GLY A 83 19.27 10.54 12.85
N THR A 84 18.79 10.78 14.08
CA THR A 84 18.32 12.12 14.52
C THR A 84 19.32 12.86 15.43
N ASP A 85 20.45 12.23 15.77
CA ASP A 85 21.53 12.79 16.60
C ASP A 85 22.81 13.11 15.79
N GLY A 86 22.67 13.48 14.51
CA GLY A 86 23.79 13.82 13.61
C GLY A 86 23.56 15.09 12.83
#